data_AF-X1H9S8-F1
#
_entry.id   AF-X1H9S8-F1
#
_cell.length_a   1.000
_cell.length_b   1.000
_cell.length_c   1.000
_cell.angle_alpha   90.00
_cell.angle_beta   90.00
_cell.angle_gamma   90.00
#
_symmetry.space_group_name_H-M   'P 1'
#
loop_
_entity.id
_entity.type
_entity.pdbx_description
1 polymer ?
#
loop_
_entity_poly.entity_id
_entity_poly.type
_entity_poly.pdbx_seq_one_letter_code
_entity_poly.pdbx_strand_id
1 'polypeptide(L)'
;MKPQYNLETPKTSAGEITIITPENKVYTEPDRGHFPSIYGFENDQEGEPPLNWVWEAPNGYVRVLDEIDGFKKVLETHKNSGGTPTRIRKDFEEESGNTGTVELWLRKDTDSGGADASKIALGSTGTGHIALGFQQGDIYRGDYGWYGDWIKIADATPIFPALSFV
;
A
#
# COMPACT_ATOMS: atom_id res chain seq x y z
N MET A 1 -15.51 -4.58 -12.13
CA MET A 1 -15.05 -3.57 -13.12
C MET A 1 -14.01 -4.23 -14.03
N LYS A 2 -13.97 -3.93 -15.34
CA LYS A 2 -12.93 -4.50 -16.23
C LYS A 2 -11.65 -3.67 -16.08
N PRO A 3 -10.46 -4.27 -15.85
CA PRO A 3 -9.23 -3.50 -15.82
C PRO A 3 -9.06 -2.82 -17.17
N GLN A 4 -8.89 -1.50 -17.16
CA GLN A 4 -8.59 -0.73 -18.35
C GLN A 4 -7.08 -0.71 -18.51
N TYR A 5 -6.55 -1.73 -19.17
CA TYR A 5 -5.16 -1.73 -19.61
C TYR A 5 -4.99 -0.56 -20.59
N ASN A 6 -3.97 0.28 -20.39
CA ASN A 6 -3.50 1.18 -21.44
C ASN A 6 -2.87 0.30 -22.52
N LEU A 7 -3.70 -0.23 -23.40
CA LEU A 7 -3.26 -0.73 -24.69
C LEU A 7 -2.79 0.49 -25.47
N GLU A 8 -1.51 0.85 -25.33
CA GLU A 8 -0.88 1.66 -26.37
C GLU A 8 -1.20 0.96 -27.69
N THR A 9 -1.75 1.72 -28.63
CA THR A 9 -2.00 1.17 -29.97
C THR A 9 -0.65 0.65 -30.47
N PRO A 10 -0.54 -0.65 -30.80
CA PRO A 10 0.75 -1.23 -31.18
C PRO A 10 1.32 -0.41 -32.34
N LYS A 11 2.49 0.19 -32.13
CA LYS A 11 3.19 0.87 -33.22
C LYS A 11 3.64 -0.21 -34.21
N THR A 12 2.94 -0.31 -35.33
CA THR A 12 3.30 -1.22 -36.40
C THR A 12 4.44 -0.61 -37.22
N SER A 13 5.68 -1.00 -36.92
CA SER A 13 6.74 -0.95 -37.92
C SER A 13 6.96 -2.36 -38.44
N ALA A 14 6.79 -2.57 -39.74
CA ALA A 14 7.08 -3.84 -40.43
C ALA A 14 6.20 -5.07 -40.11
N GLY A 15 4.96 -4.89 -39.62
CA GLY A 15 4.00 -6.00 -39.48
C GLY A 15 4.16 -6.83 -38.20
N GLU A 16 4.92 -6.33 -37.23
CA GLU A 16 5.07 -6.95 -35.91
C GLU A 16 4.16 -6.25 -34.89
N ILE A 17 3.47 -7.03 -34.06
CA ILE A 17 2.72 -6.54 -32.91
C ILE A 17 3.63 -6.73 -31.69
N THR A 18 4.09 -5.63 -31.10
CA THR A 18 4.80 -5.68 -29.81
C THR A 18 3.76 -5.69 -28.70
N ILE A 19 3.60 -6.83 -28.02
CA ILE A 19 2.78 -6.96 -26.82
C ILE A 19 3.72 -6.86 -25.62
N ILE A 20 3.63 -5.77 -24.85
CA ILE A 20 4.33 -5.65 -23.58
C ILE A 20 3.44 -6.30 -22.51
N THR A 21 3.66 -7.57 -22.23
CA THR A 21 3.07 -8.22 -21.04
C THR A 21 3.98 -7.99 -19.83
N PRO A 22 3.46 -7.97 -18.59
CA PRO A 22 4.30 -8.24 -17.43
C PRO A 22 5.06 -9.54 -17.69
N GLU A 23 6.38 -9.58 -17.49
CA GLU A 23 7.10 -10.84 -17.57
C GLU A 23 6.49 -11.79 -16.52
N ASN A 24 6.09 -12.99 -16.96
CA ASN A 24 5.77 -14.07 -16.05
C ASN A 24 7.06 -14.52 -15.37
N LYS A 25 7.47 -13.79 -14.32
CA LYS A 25 8.64 -14.11 -13.52
C LYS A 25 8.26 -15.20 -12.52
N VAL A 26 8.78 -16.39 -12.73
CA VAL A 26 8.67 -17.48 -11.76
C VAL A 26 9.72 -17.25 -10.68
N TYR A 27 9.28 -16.93 -9.48
CA TYR A 27 10.16 -16.80 -8.31
C TYR A 27 10.49 -18.19 -7.77
N THR A 28 11.69 -18.70 -8.09
CA THR A 28 12.19 -19.99 -7.58
C THR A 28 12.75 -19.88 -6.17
N GLU A 29 13.08 -18.66 -5.76
CA GLU A 29 13.49 -18.26 -4.41
C GLU A 29 12.82 -16.91 -4.10
N PRO A 30 12.68 -16.53 -2.82
CA PRO A 30 12.22 -15.18 -2.47
C PRO A 30 13.17 -14.15 -3.10
N ASP A 31 12.70 -13.36 -4.08
CA ASP A 31 13.46 -12.22 -4.59
C ASP A 31 13.61 -11.25 -3.42
N ARG A 32 14.83 -11.14 -2.90
CA ARG A 32 15.08 -10.54 -1.60
C ARG A 32 14.64 -9.08 -1.63
N GLY A 33 13.66 -8.76 -0.79
CA GLY A 33 13.07 -7.43 -0.71
C GLY A 33 11.98 -7.14 -1.76
N HIS A 34 11.59 -8.12 -2.56
CA HIS A 34 10.45 -8.05 -3.45
C HIS A 34 9.32 -8.93 -2.92
N PHE A 35 8.16 -8.31 -2.72
CA PHE A 35 6.97 -8.97 -2.16
C PHE A 35 5.84 -8.90 -3.18
N PRO A 36 5.71 -9.90 -4.07
CA PRO A 36 4.64 -9.91 -5.05
C PRO A 36 3.29 -9.90 -4.35
N SER A 37 2.41 -8.98 -4.75
CA SER A 37 1.07 -8.91 -4.16
C SER A 37 0.01 -8.48 -5.18
N ILE A 38 -1.25 -8.86 -4.92
CA ILE A 38 -2.38 -8.55 -5.80
C ILE A 38 -2.59 -7.04 -5.93
N TYR A 39 -2.27 -6.30 -4.86
CA TYR A 39 -2.36 -4.85 -4.80
C TYR A 39 -0.98 -4.21 -4.61
N GLY A 40 0.04 -4.83 -5.20
CA GLY A 40 1.43 -4.39 -5.18
C GLY A 40 1.67 -3.16 -6.03
N PHE A 41 2.87 -2.60 -5.87
CA PHE A 41 3.28 -1.35 -6.51
C PHE A 41 4.25 -1.59 -7.66
N GLU A 42 4.34 -2.82 -8.20
CA GLU A 42 5.40 -3.19 -9.14
C GLU A 42 5.38 -2.37 -10.43
N ASN A 43 4.18 -1.97 -10.86
CA ASN A 43 3.93 -1.23 -12.08
C ASN A 43 3.72 0.27 -11.84
N ASP A 44 3.80 0.72 -10.59
CA ASP A 44 3.63 2.13 -10.25
C ASP A 44 4.92 2.93 -10.50
N GLN A 45 4.73 4.19 -10.87
CA GLN A 45 5.81 5.12 -11.16
C GLN A 45 6.45 5.63 -9.86
N GLU A 46 7.78 5.70 -9.83
CA GLU A 46 8.52 6.30 -8.71
C GLU A 46 8.14 7.77 -8.50
N GLY A 47 8.00 8.16 -7.24
CA GLY A 47 7.71 9.54 -6.82
C GLY A 47 6.23 9.89 -6.84
N GLU A 48 5.39 9.06 -7.46
CA GLU A 48 3.96 9.29 -7.60
C GLU A 48 3.14 8.42 -6.62
N PRO A 49 1.93 8.85 -6.22
CA PRO A 49 0.99 7.99 -5.51
C PRO A 49 0.63 6.74 -6.35
N PRO A 50 0.38 5.59 -5.72
CA PRO A 50 0.07 4.36 -6.45
C PRO A 50 -1.29 4.44 -7.15
N LEU A 51 -1.39 3.82 -8.32
CA LEU A 51 -2.60 3.84 -9.13
C LEU A 51 -3.73 3.06 -8.45
N ASN A 52 -4.97 3.54 -8.57
CA ASN A 52 -6.17 2.91 -7.99
C ASN A 52 -6.17 2.83 -6.45
N TRP A 53 -5.46 3.75 -5.80
CA TRP A 53 -5.57 4.05 -4.38
C TRP A 53 -6.06 5.49 -4.20
N VAL A 54 -6.84 5.73 -3.15
CA VAL A 54 -7.31 7.06 -2.80
C VAL A 54 -6.37 7.65 -1.77
N TRP A 55 -5.73 8.76 -2.12
CA TRP A 55 -4.83 9.48 -1.23
C TRP A 55 -5.58 10.63 -0.53
N GLU A 56 -5.49 10.65 0.81
CA GLU A 56 -6.09 11.69 1.66
C GLU A 56 -5.01 12.23 2.62
N ALA A 57 -4.17 13.16 2.15
CA ALA A 57 -3.24 13.90 3.02
C ALA A 57 -3.30 15.41 2.79
N PRO A 58 -4.02 16.14 3.65
CA PRO A 58 -4.02 17.60 3.55
C PRO A 58 -2.66 18.25 3.88
N ASN A 59 -1.75 17.54 4.59
CA ASN A 59 -0.47 18.10 5.08
C ASN A 59 0.70 17.08 5.04
N GLY A 60 0.80 16.31 3.97
CA GLY A 60 1.84 15.29 3.83
C GLY A 60 2.01 14.85 2.39
N TYR A 61 2.64 13.70 2.18
CA TYR A 61 2.76 13.09 0.87
C TYR A 61 2.60 11.58 0.94
N VAL A 62 2.24 11.02 -0.21
CA VAL A 62 2.20 9.58 -0.47
C VAL A 62 2.90 9.37 -1.80
N ARG A 63 3.86 8.45 -1.85
CA ARG A 63 4.60 8.14 -3.07
C ARG A 63 5.12 6.72 -3.08
N VAL A 64 5.35 6.18 -4.27
CA VAL A 64 6.10 4.94 -4.45
C VAL A 64 7.59 5.26 -4.55
N LEU A 65 8.39 4.53 -3.79
CA LEU A 65 9.85 4.51 -3.87
C LEU A 65 10.28 3.28 -4.65
N ASP A 66 11.26 3.42 -5.54
CA ASP A 66 11.78 2.27 -6.28
C ASP A 66 12.54 1.31 -5.37
N GLU A 67 13.28 1.82 -4.38
CA GLU A 67 13.98 0.99 -3.39
C GLU A 67 14.22 1.72 -2.06
N ILE A 68 14.11 1.00 -0.94
CA ILE A 68 14.62 1.42 0.37
C ILE A 68 15.13 0.22 1.14
N ASP A 69 16.35 0.29 1.69
CA ASP A 69 16.97 -0.80 2.48
C ASP A 69 16.97 -2.18 1.77
N GLY A 70 17.04 -2.20 0.44
CA GLY A 70 16.95 -3.40 -0.39
C GLY A 70 15.52 -3.90 -0.69
N PHE A 71 14.49 -3.22 -0.19
CA PHE A 71 13.08 -3.48 -0.49
C PHE A 71 12.63 -2.66 -1.69
N LYS A 72 12.06 -3.31 -2.70
CA LYS A 72 11.69 -2.68 -3.96
C LYS A 72 10.22 -2.29 -3.98
N LYS A 73 9.90 -1.20 -4.69
CA LYS A 73 8.52 -0.74 -4.95
C LYS A 73 7.73 -0.58 -3.65
N VAL A 74 8.21 0.33 -2.81
CA VAL A 74 7.71 0.56 -1.45
C VAL A 74 6.83 1.80 -1.42
N LEU A 75 5.63 1.66 -0.87
CA LEU A 75 4.75 2.80 -0.62
C LEU A 75 5.21 3.56 0.64
N GLU A 76 5.59 4.81 0.45
CA GLU A 76 5.89 5.74 1.54
C GLU A 76 4.69 6.61 1.85
N THR A 77 4.36 6.73 3.14
CA THR A 77 3.34 7.65 3.63
C THR A 77 3.97 8.56 4.69
N HIS A 78 4.02 9.85 4.41
CA HIS A 78 4.69 10.81 5.26
C HIS A 78 3.76 11.95 5.66
N LYS A 79 3.96 12.48 6.86
CA LYS A 79 3.20 13.59 7.42
C LYS A 79 4.17 14.74 7.74
N ASN A 80 4.01 15.88 7.07
CA ASN A 80 4.93 17.01 7.19
C ASN A 80 4.69 17.85 8.46
N SER A 81 3.42 18.09 8.84
CA SER A 81 3.05 18.81 10.09
C SER A 81 1.53 18.78 10.35
N GLY A 82 1.08 19.20 11.55
CA GLY A 82 -0.34 19.42 11.88
C GLY A 82 -1.04 18.28 12.63
N GLY A 83 -2.34 18.46 12.91
CA GLY A 83 -3.15 17.49 13.67
C GLY A 83 -3.73 16.35 12.82
N THR A 84 -3.87 16.55 11.51
CA THR A 84 -4.54 15.60 10.63
C THR A 84 -3.56 14.53 10.13
N PRO A 85 -3.87 13.23 10.28
CA PRO A 85 -3.06 12.13 9.75
C PRO A 85 -3.01 12.10 8.22
N THR A 86 -1.88 11.70 7.65
CA THR A 86 -1.76 11.28 6.23
C THR A 86 -2.39 9.89 6.08
N ARG A 87 -3.24 9.71 5.07
CA ARG A 87 -3.92 8.45 4.81
C ARG A 87 -3.85 8.07 3.36
N ILE A 88 -3.79 6.77 3.12
CA ILE A 88 -4.05 6.18 1.82
C ILE A 88 -5.07 5.05 1.99
N ARG A 89 -5.95 4.90 1.03
CA ARG A 89 -7.07 3.96 1.11
C ARG A 89 -7.18 3.11 -0.14
N LYS A 90 -7.45 1.83 0.05
CA LYS A 90 -7.88 0.91 -0.99
C LYS A 90 -9.36 0.58 -0.81
N ASP A 91 -10.12 0.84 -1.86
CA ASP A 91 -11.49 0.37 -1.99
C ASP A 91 -11.51 -0.93 -2.77
N PHE A 92 -12.12 -1.94 -2.19
CA PHE A 92 -12.49 -3.18 -2.87
C PHE A 92 -13.90 -3.03 -3.45
N GLU A 93 -14.10 -3.54 -4.66
CA GLU A 93 -15.43 -3.55 -5.27
C GLU A 93 -16.34 -4.55 -4.56
N GLU A 94 -17.63 -4.22 -4.43
CA GLU A 94 -18.63 -5.02 -3.69
C GLU A 94 -18.76 -6.48 -4.17
N GLU A 95 -18.30 -6.80 -5.39
CA GLU A 95 -18.35 -8.16 -5.94
C GLU A 95 -17.21 -9.08 -5.46
N SER A 96 -16.17 -8.53 -4.82
CA SER A 96 -15.15 -9.36 -4.14
C SER A 96 -15.68 -9.75 -2.76
N GLY A 97 -15.96 -11.05 -2.58
CA GLY A 97 -16.57 -11.62 -1.38
C GLY A 97 -16.15 -10.93 -0.07
N ASN A 98 -17.15 -10.67 0.79
CA ASN A 98 -17.07 -9.82 1.99
C ASN A 98 -16.10 -10.29 3.09
N THR A 99 -15.28 -11.31 2.84
CA THR A 99 -14.31 -11.86 3.78
C THR A 99 -13.08 -12.37 3.04
N GLY A 100 -11.90 -12.14 3.61
CA GLY A 100 -10.63 -12.65 3.09
C GLY A 100 -9.49 -12.33 4.03
N THR A 101 -8.30 -12.79 3.66
CA THR A 101 -7.06 -12.52 4.37
C THR A 101 -6.31 -11.39 3.68
N VAL A 102 -5.74 -10.48 4.47
CA VAL A 102 -4.80 -9.46 4.02
C VAL A 102 -3.45 -9.72 4.66
N GLU A 103 -2.41 -9.74 3.85
CA GLU A 103 -1.01 -9.76 4.28
C GLU A 103 -0.35 -8.42 3.93
N LEU A 104 0.44 -7.88 4.85
CA LEU A 104 1.10 -6.58 4.70
C LEU A 104 2.53 -6.65 5.22
N TRP A 105 3.44 -5.96 4.53
CA TRP A 105 4.79 -5.67 4.98
C TRP A 105 4.87 -4.19 5.34
N LEU A 106 5.16 -3.90 6.61
CA LEU A 106 5.13 -2.54 7.15
C LEU A 106 6.50 -2.18 7.74
N ARG A 107 6.95 -0.96 7.48
CA ARG A 107 8.14 -0.35 8.07
C ARG A 107 7.73 0.96 8.73
N LYS A 108 8.20 1.18 9.97
CA LYS A 108 8.16 2.50 10.61
C LYS A 108 9.54 3.14 10.50
N ASP A 109 9.58 4.39 10.09
CA ASP A 109 10.84 5.16 10.09
C ASP A 109 11.20 5.66 11.50
N THR A 110 12.50 5.81 11.80
CA THR A 110 13.00 6.03 13.16
C THR A 110 12.78 7.45 13.70
N ASP A 111 12.56 8.42 12.83
CA ASP A 111 12.68 9.85 13.19
C ASP A 111 11.36 10.50 13.62
N SER A 112 10.34 9.68 13.85
CA SER A 112 8.98 10.11 14.12
C SER A 112 8.74 10.21 15.65
N GLY A 113 9.28 11.28 16.25
CA GLY A 113 9.19 11.58 17.68
C GLY A 113 7.81 12.04 18.18
N GLY A 114 6.75 11.92 17.35
CA GLY A 114 5.40 12.40 17.63
C GLY A 114 4.32 11.37 17.29
N ALA A 115 3.06 11.77 17.49
CA ALA A 115 1.86 10.99 17.17
C ALA A 115 1.67 10.84 15.64
N ASP A 116 2.61 10.17 14.99
CA ASP A 116 2.74 10.06 13.55
C ASP A 116 1.83 8.98 13.02
N ALA A 117 0.55 9.32 12.92
CA ALA A 117 -0.46 8.42 12.40
C ALA A 117 -0.51 8.53 10.86
N SER A 118 0.49 8.01 10.15
CA SER A 118 0.27 7.59 8.76
C SER A 118 -0.56 6.30 8.78
N LYS A 119 -1.56 6.19 7.89
CA LYS A 119 -2.52 5.08 7.91
C LYS A 119 -2.77 4.50 6.54
N ILE A 120 -2.96 3.19 6.51
CA ILE A 120 -3.51 2.45 5.38
C ILE A 120 -4.94 2.06 5.77
N ALA A 121 -5.91 2.42 4.93
CA ALA A 121 -7.31 2.05 5.11
C ALA A 121 -7.76 1.06 4.04
N LEU A 122 -8.45 0.00 4.45
CA LEU A 122 -8.92 -1.08 3.60
C LEU A 122 -10.41 -1.27 3.82
N GLY A 123 -11.21 -1.33 2.75
CA GLY A 123 -12.66 -1.46 2.89
C GLY A 123 -13.39 -1.33 1.57
N SER A 124 -14.69 -1.05 1.65
CA SER A 124 -15.55 -0.87 0.48
C SER A 124 -16.14 0.54 0.44
N THR A 125 -16.46 0.99 -0.76
CA THR A 125 -17.03 2.31 -0.97
C THR A 125 -18.38 2.41 -0.26
N GLY A 126 -18.53 3.41 0.61
CA GLY A 126 -19.81 3.70 1.29
C GLY A 126 -20.17 2.77 2.47
N THR A 127 -19.37 1.74 2.77
CA THR A 127 -19.66 0.74 3.82
C THR A 127 -18.67 0.72 5.00
N GLY A 128 -17.59 1.50 4.91
CA GLY A 128 -16.62 1.70 5.99
C GLY A 128 -15.29 1.00 5.74
N HIS A 129 -14.25 1.44 6.46
CA HIS A 129 -12.88 0.98 6.28
C HIS A 129 -12.23 0.62 7.60
N ILE A 130 -11.42 -0.43 7.56
CA ILE A 130 -10.47 -0.78 8.62
C ILE A 130 -9.20 0.01 8.37
N ALA A 131 -8.73 0.75 9.37
CA ALA A 131 -7.48 1.47 9.32
C ALA A 131 -6.39 0.71 10.09
N LEU A 132 -5.20 0.63 9.50
CA LEU A 132 -3.98 0.08 10.08
C LEU A 132 -2.90 1.16 10.09
N GLY A 133 -2.14 1.26 11.17
CA GLY A 133 -1.05 2.24 11.27
C GLY A 133 -0.18 2.04 12.49
N PHE A 134 0.87 2.85 12.59
CA PHE A 134 1.75 2.88 13.74
C PHE A 134 1.35 3.99 14.72
N GLN A 135 1.48 3.73 16.02
CA GLN A 135 1.43 4.75 17.06
C GLN A 135 2.46 4.43 18.13
N GLN A 136 3.32 5.39 18.46
CA GLN A 136 4.40 5.22 19.45
C GLN A 136 5.34 4.01 19.19
N GLY A 137 5.38 3.53 17.95
CA GLY A 137 6.20 2.37 17.58
C GLY A 137 5.42 1.07 17.46
N ASP A 138 4.19 0.98 17.98
CA ASP A 138 3.37 -0.22 17.91
C ASP A 138 2.36 -0.18 16.78
N ILE A 139 1.86 -1.35 16.38
CA ILE A 139 0.84 -1.47 15.33
C ILE A 139 -0.55 -1.45 15.96
N TYR A 140 -1.40 -0.60 15.42
CA TYR A 140 -2.78 -0.47 15.84
C TYR A 140 -3.76 -0.68 14.68
N ARG A 141 -4.93 -1.20 15.03
CA ARG A 141 -6.12 -1.26 14.18
C ARG A 141 -7.21 -0.34 14.75
N GLY A 142 -7.92 0.36 13.89
CA GLY A 142 -9.10 1.14 14.27
C GLY A 142 -10.06 1.34 13.11
N ASP A 143 -11.11 2.10 13.35
CA ASP A 143 -12.05 2.53 12.31
C ASP A 143 -11.48 3.69 11.49
N TYR A 144 -12.07 3.90 10.31
CA TYR A 144 -11.75 5.02 9.41
C TYR A 144 -11.87 6.42 10.03
N GLY A 145 -12.48 6.54 11.22
CA GLY A 145 -12.69 7.81 11.91
C GLY A 145 -11.42 8.61 12.21
N TRP A 146 -11.60 9.92 12.44
CA TRP A 146 -10.53 10.83 12.89
C TRP A 146 -10.07 10.53 14.32
N TYR A 147 -10.95 9.97 15.14
CA TYR A 147 -10.78 9.69 16.57
C TYR A 147 -11.36 8.32 16.95
N GLY A 148 -11.18 7.30 16.11
CA GLY A 148 -11.64 5.95 16.44
C GLY A 148 -10.91 5.34 17.63
N ASP A 149 -11.55 4.39 18.31
CA ASP A 149 -10.88 3.54 19.31
C ASP A 149 -9.83 2.66 18.59
N TRP A 150 -8.60 2.71 19.08
CA TRP A 150 -7.49 1.95 18.53
C TRP A 150 -7.20 0.74 19.40
N ILE A 151 -7.20 -0.43 18.78
CA ILE A 151 -6.78 -1.67 19.41
C ILE A 151 -5.33 -1.89 19.00
N LYS A 152 -4.42 -1.93 19.98
CA LYS A 152 -3.05 -2.38 19.74
C LYS A 152 -3.09 -3.85 19.35
N ILE A 153 -2.54 -4.20 18.20
CA ILE A 153 -2.58 -5.57 17.66
C ILE A 153 -1.21 -6.25 17.70
N ALA A 154 -0.11 -5.49 17.80
CA ALA A 154 1.23 -6.03 17.96
C ALA A 154 2.19 -4.99 18.56
N ASP A 155 3.15 -5.47 19.36
CA ASP A 155 4.38 -4.72 19.66
C ASP A 155 5.25 -4.70 18.40
N ALA A 156 5.52 -3.53 17.83
CA ALA A 156 6.50 -3.45 16.73
C ALA A 156 7.90 -3.30 17.34
N THR A 157 8.38 -4.39 17.92
CA THR A 157 9.84 -4.53 18.11
C THR A 157 10.47 -4.51 16.71
N PRO A 158 11.63 -3.86 16.50
CA PRO A 158 12.24 -3.69 15.19
C PRO A 158 12.89 -4.99 14.73
N ILE A 159 12.10 -6.05 14.55
CA ILE A 159 12.52 -7.31 13.97
C ILE A 159 11.34 -7.82 13.17
N PHE A 160 11.33 -7.50 11.87
CA PHE A 160 10.33 -7.90 10.88
C PHE A 160 9.79 -9.34 11.09
N PRO A 161 8.49 -9.50 11.41
CA PRO A 161 7.74 -10.66 10.95
C PRO A 161 6.63 -10.15 10.03
N ALA A 162 6.41 -10.83 8.90
CA ALA A 162 5.18 -10.65 8.15
C ALA A 162 3.99 -10.91 9.10
N LEU A 163 3.03 -9.98 9.13
CA LEU A 163 1.80 -10.15 9.89
C LEU A 163 0.74 -10.74 8.94
N SER A 164 0.44 -12.03 9.11
CA SER A 164 -0.71 -12.67 8.46
C SER A 164 -1.91 -12.69 9.42
N PHE A 165 -3.08 -12.24 8.98
CA PHE A 165 -4.32 -12.36 9.73
C PHE A 165 -5.25 -13.38 9.05
N VAL A 166 -5.76 -14.35 9.81
CA VAL A 166 -6.80 -15.31 9.36
C VAL A 166 -8.18 -14.82 9.80
#